data_AF-A0A2G6WS44-F1
#
_entry.id   AF-A0A2G6WS44-F1
#
_cell.length_a   1.000
_cell.length_b   1.000
_cell.length_c   1.000
_cell.angle_alpha   90.00
_cell.angle_beta   90.00
_cell.angle_gamma   90.00
#
_symmetry.space_group_name_H-M   'P 1'
#
loop_
_entity.id
_entity.type
_entity.pdbx_description
1 polymer ?
#
loop_
_entity_poly.entity_id
_entity_poly.type
_entity_poly.pdbx_seq_one_letter_code
_entity_poly.pdbx_strand_id
1 'polypeptide(L)' 'MTTTSTMNILINDKPCTLPEGALLADALAVLQAVPPFAVAVNREFVPRSAYATHPLHADDRVEVIRPVTGG' A
#
# COMPACT_ATOMS: atom_id res chain seq x y z
N MET A 1 19.04 10.23 -18.64
CA MET A 1 17.73 9.59 -18.85
C MET A 1 17.55 8.58 -17.74
N THR A 2 16.82 8.91 -16.67
CA THR A 2 16.49 7.93 -15.63
C THR A 2 15.32 7.11 -16.13
N THR A 3 15.58 5.87 -16.53
CA THR A 3 14.53 4.87 -16.75
C THR A 3 13.94 4.55 -15.38
N THR A 4 12.78 5.12 -15.06
CA THR A 4 12.02 4.74 -13.87
C THR A 4 11.42 3.36 -14.14
N SER A 5 12.05 2.32 -13.63
CA SER A 5 11.42 0.99 -13.58
C SER A 5 10.17 1.05 -12.72
N THR A 6 9.10 0.37 -13.12
CA THR A 6 7.82 0.34 -12.41
C THR A 6 7.46 -1.10 -12.05
N MET A 7 6.80 -1.27 -10.91
CA MET A 7 6.24 -2.53 -10.44
C MET A 7 4.71 -2.49 -10.41
N ASN A 8 4.10 -3.66 -10.54
CA ASN A 8 2.65 -3.81 -10.49
C ASN A 8 2.27 -4.48 -9.17
N ILE A 9 1.31 -3.89 -8.47
CA ILE A 9 0.75 -4.41 -7.21
C ILE A 9 -0.77 -4.39 -7.27
N LEU A 10 -1.42 -4.99 -6.27
CA LEU A 10 -2.86 -4.91 -6.09
C LEU A 10 -3.17 -4.09 -4.84
N ILE A 11 -3.99 -3.04 -4.97
CA ILE A 11 -4.50 -2.26 -3.84
C ILE A 11 -6.01 -2.46 -3.75
N ASN A 12 -6.53 -3.07 -2.68
CA ASN A 12 -7.95 -3.44 -2.54
C ASN A 12 -8.48 -4.18 -3.78
N ASP A 13 -7.74 -5.21 -4.22
CA ASP A 13 -7.98 -5.99 -5.46
C ASP A 13 -7.94 -5.19 -6.76
N LYS A 14 -7.49 -3.92 -6.74
CA LYS A 14 -7.32 -3.10 -7.95
C LYS A 14 -5.86 -3.06 -8.38
N PRO A 15 -5.54 -3.36 -9.65
CA PRO A 15 -4.17 -3.25 -10.15
C PRO A 15 -3.69 -1.80 -10.09
N CYS A 16 -2.50 -1.60 -9.54
CA CYS A 16 -1.84 -0.31 -9.40
C CYS A 16 -0.37 -0.44 -9.82
N THR A 17 0.13 0.56 -10.54
CA THR A 17 1.53 0.62 -10.96
C THR A 17 2.24 1.68 -10.14
N LEU A 18 3.35 1.29 -9.49
CA LEU A 18 4.20 2.16 -8.68
C LEU A 18 5.64 2.11 -9.20
N PRO A 19 6.47 3.13 -8.89
CA PRO A 19 7.90 3.06 -9.14
C PRO A 19 8.55 1.86 -8.42
N GLU A 20 9.58 1.26 -9.00
CA GLU A 20 10.40 0.29 -8.28
C GLU A 20 11.00 0.92 -7.03
N GLY A 21 10.93 0.18 -5.91
CA GLY A 21 11.37 0.66 -4.60
C GLY A 21 10.37 1.58 -3.90
N ALA A 22 9.14 1.72 -4.40
CA ALA A 22 8.10 2.43 -3.69
C ALA A 22 7.77 1.76 -2.34
N LEU A 23 7.36 2.59 -1.39
CA LEU A 23 7.01 2.17 -0.04
C LEU A 23 5.50 2.09 0.13
N LEU A 24 5.06 1.46 1.22
CA LEU A 24 3.65 1.39 1.55
C LEU A 24 3.01 2.78 1.67
N ALA A 25 3.74 3.77 2.19
CA ALA A 25 3.29 5.16 2.23
C ALA A 25 2.99 5.75 0.84
N ASP A 26 3.77 5.39 -0.18
CA ASP A 26 3.56 5.87 -1.55
C ASP A 26 2.28 5.29 -2.15
N ALA A 27 2.03 3.99 -1.93
CA ALA A 27 0.79 3.34 -2.33
C ALA A 27 -0.44 3.99 -1.67
N LEU A 28 -0.34 4.34 -0.38
CA LEU A 28 -1.40 5.02 0.37
C LEU A 28 -1.63 6.46 -0.11
N ALA A 29 -0.56 7.15 -0.52
CA ALA A 29 -0.63 8.50 -1.08
C ALA A 29 -1.34 8.48 -2.44
N VAL A 30 -1.06 7.49 -3.30
CA VAL A 30 -1.76 7.28 -4.58
C VAL A 30 -3.24 6.98 -4.35
N LEU A 31 -3.57 6.16 -3.35
CA LEU A 31 -4.95 5.85 -2.99
C LEU A 31 -5.68 7.04 -2.34
N GLN A 32 -4.96 8.07 -1.89
CA GLN A 32 -5.48 9.15 -1.05
C GLN A 32 -6.21 8.61 0.19
N ALA A 33 -5.64 7.58 0.83
CA ALA A 33 -6.25 6.93 1.97
C ALA A 33 -6.37 7.89 3.17
N VAL A 34 -7.58 8.05 3.71
CA VAL A 34 -7.86 8.94 4.86
C VAL A 34 -8.08 8.12 6.13
N PRO A 35 -7.33 8.37 7.22
CA PRO A 35 -7.50 7.69 8.50
C PRO A 35 -8.91 7.89 9.12
N PRO A 36 -9.40 6.95 9.97
CA PRO A 36 -8.71 5.75 10.44
C PRO A 36 -8.79 4.60 9.43
N PHE A 37 -7.66 3.92 9.25
CA PHE A 37 -7.58 2.67 8.50
C PHE A 37 -6.41 1.83 9.02
N ALA A 38 -6.52 0.53 8.85
CA ALA A 38 -5.43 -0.43 8.94
C ALA A 38 -5.01 -0.85 7.54
N VAL A 39 -3.77 -1.31 7.38
CA VAL A 39 -3.28 -1.80 6.11
C VAL A 39 -2.73 -3.20 6.30
N ALA A 40 -3.10 -4.11 5.41
CA ALA A 40 -2.50 -5.42 5.31
C ALA A 40 -1.72 -5.54 4.01
N VAL A 41 -0.50 -6.07 4.06
CA VAL A 41 0.30 -6.42 2.88
C VAL A 41 0.37 -7.94 2.85
N ASN A 42 -0.04 -8.56 1.75
CA ASN A 42 -0.10 -10.01 1.59
C ASN A 42 -0.85 -10.73 2.71
N ARG A 43 -1.97 -10.13 3.17
CA ARG A 43 -2.80 -10.59 4.31
C ARG A 43 -2.14 -10.49 5.68
N GLU A 44 -1.00 -9.79 5.79
CA GLU A 44 -0.34 -9.50 7.06
C GLU A 44 -0.51 -8.03 7.42
N PHE A 45 -0.99 -7.74 8.64
CA PHE A 45 -1.20 -6.38 9.10
C PHE A 45 0.13 -5.65 9.32
N VAL A 46 0.32 -4.54 8.61
CA VAL A 46 1.47 -3.66 8.80
C VAL A 46 1.10 -2.63 9.87
N PRO A 47 1.93 -2.42 10.91
CA PRO A 47 1.71 -1.37 11.87
C PRO A 47 1.92 0.01 11.22
N ARG A 48 1.14 1.02 11.62
CA ARG A 48 1.21 2.38 11.06
C ARG A 48 2.61 2.99 11.09
N SER A 49 3.40 2.68 12.13
CA SER A 49 4.79 3.15 12.26
C SER A 49 5.71 2.61 11.15
N ALA A 50 5.38 1.47 10.55
CA ALA A 50 6.16 0.86 9.47
C ALA A 50 5.73 1.32 8.08
N TYR A 51 4.62 2.06 7.90
CA TYR A 51 4.15 2.45 6.56
C TYR A 51 5.20 3.24 5.77
N ALA A 52 5.96 4.09 6.45
CA ALA A 52 7.01 4.91 5.83
C ALA A 52 8.34 4.17 5.60
N THR A 53 8.45 2.91 6.00
CA THR A 53 9.68 2.11 5.89
C THR A 53 9.45 0.73 5.30
N HIS A 54 8.20 0.33 5.06
CA HIS A 54 7.84 -0.97 4.52
C HIS A 54 7.96 -0.93 2.99
N PRO A 55 8.94 -1.62 2.41
CA PRO A 55 9.08 -1.69 0.96
C PRO A 55 7.96 -2.52 0.36
N LEU A 56 7.52 -2.13 -0.84
CA LEU A 56 6.62 -2.92 -1.65
C LEU A 56 7.38 -3.61 -2.77
N HIS A 57 6.89 -4.77 -3.15
CA HIS A 57 7.40 -5.59 -4.23
C HIS A 57 6.33 -5.82 -5.30
N ALA A 58 6.76 -6.22 -6.49
CA ALA A 58 5.85 -6.64 -7.54
C ALA A 58 4.96 -7.79 -7.05
N ASP A 59 3.70 -7.79 -7.49
CA ASP A 59 2.64 -8.75 -7.13
C ASP A 59 2.17 -8.69 -5.66
N ASP A 60 2.63 -7.72 -4.88
CA ASP A 60 2.14 -7.50 -3.52
C ASP A 60 0.65 -7.13 -3.50
N ARG A 61 -0.04 -7.60 -2.47
CA ARG A 61 -1.46 -7.29 -2.21
C ARG A 61 -1.60 -6.38 -1.01
N VAL A 62 -1.90 -5.12 -1.25
CA VAL A 62 -2.16 -4.10 -0.24
C VAL A 62 -3.66 -3.99 -0.03
N GLU A 63 -4.14 -4.25 1.17
CA GLU A 63 -5.55 -4.08 1.57
C GLU A 63 -5.67 -2.95 2.58
N VAL A 64 -6.45 -1.93 2.25
CA VAL A 64 -6.73 -0.79 3.14
C VAL A 64 -8.09 -1.00 3.77
N ILE A 65 -8.07 -1.37 5.05
CA ILE A 65 -9.24 -1.80 5.81
C ILE A 65 -9.66 -0.66 6.73
N ARG A 66 -10.91 -0.20 6.58
CA ARG A 66 -11.48 0.80 7.50
C ARG A 66 -12.19 0.07 8.64
N PRO A 67 -11.86 0.37 9.92
CA PRO A 67 -12.58 -0.21 11.03
C PRO A 67 -14.04 0.25 10.97
N VAL A 68 -14.96 -0.70 11.06
CA VAL A 68 -16.39 -0.44 11.22
C VAL A 68 -16.64 -0.34 12.72
N THR A 69 -16.65 0.87 13.27
CA THR A 69 -17.02 1.07 14.68
C THR A 69 -18.53 0.93 14.80
N GLY A 70 -19.00 -0.21 15.28
CA GLY A 70 -20.38 -0.38 15.75
C GLY A 70 -20.55 0.33 17.10
N GLY A 71 -21.64 1.09 17.24
CA GLY A 71 -22.10 1.63 18.52
C GLY A 71 -22.96 0.61 19.26
#